data_AF-A0A935FJY1-F1
#
_entry.id   AF-A0A935FJY1-F1
#
_cell.length_a   1.000
_cell.length_b   1.000
_cell.length_c   1.000
_cell.angle_alpha   90.00
_cell.angle_beta   90.00
_cell.angle_gamma   90.00
#
_symmetry.space_group_name_H-M   'P 1'
#
loop_
_entity.id
_entity.type
_entity.pdbx_description
1 polymer ?
#
loop_
_entity_poly.entity_id
_entity_poly.type
_entity_poly.pdbx_seq_one_letter_code
_entity_poly.pdbx_strand_id
1 'polypeptide(L)'
;MLGVEHGTLGASLPRKLQTLAIMVLENQGSHHGYATDQARDTVARWFMELFNPADPVWQARVLQQHDVLLAALLQRYGTGESGSLSAAR
;
A
#
# COMPACT_ATOMS: atom_id res chain seq x y z
N MET A 1 21.13 4.59 0.52
CA MET A 1 20.08 5.64 0.49
C MET A 1 18.81 5.00 1.03
N LEU A 2 18.47 5.24 2.30
CA LEU A 2 17.21 4.79 2.89
C LEU A 2 16.10 5.70 2.35
N GLY A 3 15.62 5.40 1.13
CA GLY A 3 14.46 6.09 0.59
C GLY A 3 13.25 5.62 1.37
N VAL A 4 12.74 6.46 2.28
CA VAL A 4 11.43 6.23 2.88
C VAL A 4 10.44 6.15 1.73
N GLU A 5 9.79 5.00 1.55
CA GLU A 5 8.70 4.89 0.59
C GLU A 5 7.63 5.88 1.05
N HIS A 6 7.27 6.82 0.17
CA HIS A 6 6.47 7.99 0.54
C HIS A 6 4.99 7.65 0.76
N GLY A 7 4.66 6.35 0.81
CA GLY A 7 3.31 5.84 0.82
C GLY A 7 2.48 6.43 -0.32
N THR A 8 1.18 6.45 -0.10
CA THR A 8 0.14 6.97 -0.98
C THR A 8 -0.06 8.49 -0.85
N LEU A 9 0.59 9.15 0.11
CA LEU A 9 0.46 10.59 0.38
C LEU A 9 1.12 11.49 -0.70
N GLY A 10 1.98 10.92 -1.54
CA GLY A 10 2.61 11.59 -2.67
C GLY A 10 4.03 12.09 -2.39
N ALA A 11 4.67 12.65 -3.42
CA ALA A 11 6.12 12.91 -3.45
C ALA A 11 6.52 14.38 -3.26
N SER A 12 5.59 15.29 -2.95
CA SER A 12 5.95 16.69 -2.65
C SER A 12 6.67 16.79 -1.31
N LEU A 13 7.62 17.73 -1.17
CA LEU A 13 8.41 17.89 0.08
C LEU A 13 7.54 17.89 1.35
N PRO A 14 6.41 18.63 1.43
CA PRO A 14 5.54 18.57 2.61
C PRO A 14 4.99 17.17 2.90
N ARG A 15 4.63 16.40 1.86
CA ARG A 15 4.13 15.03 2.01
C ARG A 15 5.24 14.07 2.45
N LYS A 16 6.45 14.25 1.95
CA LYS A 16 7.62 13.47 2.41
C LYS A 16 7.91 13.69 3.89
N LEU A 17 7.85 14.95 4.34
CA LEU A 17 8.02 15.29 5.76
C LEU A 17 6.91 14.70 6.62
N GLN A 18 5.66 14.73 6.13
CA GLN A 18 4.52 14.10 6.80
C GLN A 18 4.73 12.58 6.94
N THR A 19 5.11 11.89 5.87
CA THR A 19 5.41 10.44 5.91
C THR A 19 6.52 10.13 6.91
N LEU A 20 7.62 10.89 6.88
CA LEU A 20 8.72 10.70 7.82
C LEU A 20 8.26 10.89 9.27
N ALA A 21 7.47 11.92 9.56
CA ALA A 21 6.95 12.17 10.91
C ALA A 21 6.09 11.01 11.41
N ILE A 22 5.19 10.49 10.56
CA ILE A 22 4.33 9.34 10.89
C ILE A 22 5.19 8.09 11.16
N MET A 23 6.18 7.81 10.30
CA MET A 23 7.11 6.68 10.46
C MET A 23 7.93 6.77 11.75
N VAL A 24 8.38 7.97 12.14
CA VAL A 24 9.12 8.18 13.39
C VAL A 24 8.21 7.93 14.59
N LEU A 25 7.00 8.48 14.58
CA LEU A 25 6.05 8.30 15.69
C LEU A 25 5.61 6.85 15.88
N GLU A 26 5.36 6.14 14.78
CA GLU A 26 5.02 4.71 14.82
C GLU A 26 6.17 3.89 15.41
N ASN A 27 7.40 4.05 14.90
CA ASN A 27 8.56 3.33 15.42
C ASN A 27 8.79 3.61 16.91
N GLN A 28 8.70 4.88 17.31
CA GLN A 28 8.90 5.26 18.71
C GLN A 28 7.84 4.61 19.62
N GLY A 29 6.56 4.68 19.23
CA GLY A 29 5.49 4.09 20.01
C GLY A 29 5.52 2.56 20.03
N SER A 30 5.89 1.93 18.92
CA SER A 30 6.03 0.48 18.80
C SER A 30 7.16 -0.07 19.68
N HIS A 31 8.30 0.63 19.75
CA HIS A 31 9.46 0.20 20.52
C HIS A 31 9.44 0.62 22.00
N HIS A 32 8.91 1.81 22.31
CA HIS A 32 8.99 2.40 23.65
C HIS A 32 7.64 2.57 24.35
N GLY A 33 6.56 2.19 23.67
CA GLY A 33 5.20 2.38 24.16
C GLY A 33 4.63 3.76 23.86
N TYR A 34 3.31 3.89 24.01
CA TYR A 34 2.58 5.13 23.81
C TYR A 34 2.19 5.73 25.16
N ALA A 35 2.21 7.07 25.24
CA ALA A 35 1.81 7.77 26.46
C ALA A 35 0.32 7.56 26.81
N THR A 36 -0.54 7.37 25.81
CA THR A 36 -1.97 7.10 25.99
C THR A 36 -2.48 6.18 24.87
N ASP A 37 -3.60 5.50 25.13
CA ASP A 37 -4.29 4.71 24.10
C ASP A 37 -4.74 5.58 22.92
N GLN A 38 -5.19 6.82 23.18
CA GLN A 38 -5.57 7.75 22.12
C GLN A 38 -4.39 8.10 21.19
N ALA A 39 -3.18 8.25 21.75
CA ALA A 39 -1.98 8.50 20.95
C ALA A 39 -1.64 7.28 20.08
N ARG A 40 -1.73 6.08 20.64
CA ARG A 40 -1.58 4.82 19.89
C ARG A 40 -2.56 4.76 18.72
N ASP A 41 -3.85 4.94 18.99
CA ASP A 41 -4.90 4.80 17.99
C ASP A 41 -4.79 5.88 16.89
N THR A 42 -4.32 7.08 17.25
CA THR A 42 -4.08 8.15 16.29
C THR A 42 -2.90 7.85 15.37
N VAL A 43 -1.77 7.43 15.93
CA VAL A 43 -0.58 7.06 15.14
C VAL A 43 -0.86 5.85 14.26
N ALA A 44 -1.57 4.85 14.78
CA ALA A 44 -1.98 3.67 14.01
C ALA A 44 -2.83 4.05 12.80
N ARG A 45 -3.83 4.93 12.97
CA ARG A 45 -4.63 5.43 11.84
C ARG A 45 -3.77 6.17 10.82
N TRP A 46 -2.91 7.08 11.24
CA TRP A 46 -2.03 7.81 10.33
C TRP A 46 -1.08 6.91 9.56
N PHE A 47 -0.54 5.88 10.23
CA PHE A 47 0.33 4.90 9.60
C PHE A 47 -0.42 4.09 8.56
N MET A 48 -1.65 3.65 8.85
CA MET A 48 -2.49 2.93 7.87
C MET A 48 -2.81 3.78 6.65
N GLU A 49 -3.08 5.07 6.81
CA GLU A 49 -3.33 5.99 5.69
C GLU A 49 -2.15 6.10 4.71
N LEU A 50 -0.91 5.81 5.14
CA LEU A 50 0.26 5.76 4.25
C LEU A 50 0.16 4.66 3.20
N PHE A 51 -0.58 3.59 3.46
CA PHE A 51 -0.64 2.40 2.61
C PHE A 51 -2.06 2.13 2.08
N ASN A 52 -3.07 2.50 2.85
CA ASN A 52 -4.48 2.34 2.52
C ASN A 52 -5.24 3.66 2.80
N PRO A 53 -5.17 4.64 1.88
CA PRO A 53 -5.91 5.89 1.99
C PRO A 53 -7.41 5.66 2.15
N ALA A 54 -8.01 6.41 3.07
CA ALA A 54 -9.46 6.54 3.12
C ALA A 54 -10.04 7.43 2.01
N ASP A 55 -9.20 8.05 1.17
CA ASP A 55 -9.63 8.88 0.03
C ASP A 55 -10.45 8.04 -0.98
N PRO A 56 -11.76 8.29 -1.13
CA PRO A 56 -12.62 7.51 -2.01
C PRO A 56 -12.22 7.64 -3.48
N VAL A 57 -11.63 8.76 -3.90
CA VAL A 57 -11.16 8.96 -5.28
C VAL A 57 -9.96 8.06 -5.56
N TRP A 58 -9.03 7.95 -4.61
CA TRP A 58 -7.90 7.06 -4.71
C TRP A 58 -8.36 5.60 -4.76
N GLN A 59 -9.27 5.19 -3.87
CA GLN A 59 -9.80 3.83 -3.83
C GLN A 59 -10.51 3.44 -5.13
N ALA A 60 -11.38 4.32 -5.66
CA ALA A 60 -12.07 4.09 -6.92
C ALA A 60 -11.08 3.92 -8.09
N ARG A 61 -10.01 4.72 -8.12
CA ARG A 61 -8.97 4.62 -9.15
C ARG A 61 -8.21 3.29 -9.07
N VAL A 62 -7.85 2.84 -7.87
CA VAL A 62 -7.15 1.56 -7.69
C VAL A 62 -8.02 0.39 -8.14
N LEU A 63 -9.31 0.39 -7.78
CA LEU A 63 -10.26 -0.64 -8.23
C LEU A 63 -10.37 -0.66 -9.75
N GLN A 64 -10.51 0.49 -10.39
CA GLN A 64 -10.56 0.58 -11.85
C GLN A 64 -9.28 0.03 -12.51
N GLN A 65 -8.11 0.35 -11.97
CA GLN A 65 -6.84 -0.17 -12.49
C GLN A 65 -6.72 -1.69 -12.29
N HIS A 66 -7.20 -2.19 -11.15
CA HIS A 66 -7.24 -3.61 -10.85
C HIS A 66 -8.12 -4.37 -11.86
N ASP A 67 -9.32 -3.86 -12.16
CA ASP A 67 -10.24 -4.49 -13.13
C ASP A 67 -9.63 -4.59 -14.52
N VAL A 68 -8.96 -3.52 -14.97
CA VAL A 68 -8.27 -3.49 -16.28
C VAL A 68 -7.12 -4.50 -16.31
N LEU A 69 -6.29 -4.55 -15.27
CA LEU A 69 -5.18 -5.49 -15.18
C LEU A 69 -5.67 -6.94 -15.11
N LEU A 70 -6.70 -7.21 -14.30
CA LEU A 70 -7.29 -8.54 -14.18
C LEU A 70 -7.86 -9.00 -15.52
N ALA A 71 -8.61 -8.15 -16.22
CA ALA A 71 -9.13 -8.46 -17.55
C ALA A 71 -8.00 -8.78 -18.54
N ALA A 72 -6.92 -8.01 -18.53
CA ALA A 72 -5.75 -8.26 -19.39
C ALA A 72 -5.06 -9.59 -19.05
N LEU A 73 -4.94 -9.93 -17.76
CA LEU A 73 -4.36 -11.21 -17.32
C LEU A 73 -5.25 -12.38 -17.72
N LEU A 74 -6.57 -12.28 -17.54
CA LEU A 74 -7.53 -13.29 -17.97
C LEU A 74 -7.54 -13.46 -19.49
N GLN A 75 -7.39 -12.38 -20.27
CA GLN A 75 -7.26 -12.49 -21.72
C GLN A 75 -5.96 -13.21 -22.12
N ARG A 76 -4.87 -12.95 -21.39
CA ARG A 76 -3.55 -13.50 -21.70
C ARG A 76 -3.37 -14.95 -21.25
N TYR A 77 -3.99 -15.34 -20.14
CA TYR A 77 -3.74 -16.63 -19.48
C TYR A 77 -5.01 -17.45 -19.23
N GLY A 78 -6.20 -16.86 -19.39
CA GLY A 78 -7.47 -17.54 -19.13
C GLY A 78 -7.93 -18.47 -20.25
N THR A 79 -7.23 -18.51 -21.39
CA THR A 79 -7.64 -19.30 -22.57
C THR A 79 -6.64 -20.38 -23.04
N GLY A 80 -5.62 -20.73 -22.25
CA GLY A 80 -4.80 -21.94 -22.48
C GLY A 80 -3.94 -22.28 -21.24
N GLU A 81 -3.88 -23.49 -20.69
CA GLU A 81 -4.01 -24.83 -21.29
C GLU A 81 -4.56 -25.89 -20.30
N SER A 82 -5.59 -26.63 -20.72
CA SER A 82 -5.85 -28.02 -20.28
C SER A 82 -5.15 -29.02 -21.23
N GLY A 83 -4.05 -28.65 -21.87
CA GLY A 83 -3.37 -29.46 -22.88
C GLY A 83 -1.86 -29.36 -22.77
N SER A 84 -1.21 -30.50 -22.58
CA SER A 84 0.24 -30.72 -22.71
C SER A 84 1.16 -30.34 -21.52
N LEU A 85 0.94 -31.02 -20.39
CA LEU A 85 2.06 -31.45 -19.52
C LEU A 85 2.66 -32.80 -20.00
N SER A 86 2.67 -33.04 -21.30
CA SER A 86 3.31 -34.23 -21.90
C SER A 86 4.14 -33.82 -23.11
N ALA A 87 5.35 -33.31 -22.84
CA ALA A 87 6.57 -33.67 -23.56
C ALA A 87 7.69 -32.66 -23.25
N ALA A 88 8.44 -32.92 -22.19
CA ALA A 88 9.88 -32.66 -22.20
C ALA A 88 10.51 -33.72 -21.31
N ARG A 89 11.12 -34.70 -22.00
CA ARG A 89 12.01 -35.71 -21.44
C ARG A 89 13.25 -35.06 -20.86
#